data_AF-A0A8J9SLT4-F1
#
_entry.id   AF-A0A8J9SLT4-F1
#
_cell.length_a   1.000
_cell.length_b   1.000
_cell.length_c   1.000
_cell.angle_alpha   90.00
_cell.angle_beta   90.00
_cell.angle_gamma   90.00
#
_symmetry.space_group_name_H-M   'P 1'
#
loop_
_entity.id
_entity.type
_entity.pdbx_description
1 polymer ?
#
loop_
_entity_poly.entity_id
_entity_poly.type
_entity_poly.pdbx_seq_one_letter_code
_entity_poly.pdbx_strand_id
1 'polypeptide(L)'
;MTDSKITICKDDTRCDNNSRCMPDQVKKDGSYFCDCSSAHGNTVYNGRSCEFSATEYCTEDKKISYSSYCTNGVCAGVYDPIVSGIHIGCVCNTGYSGD
;
A
#
# COMPACT_ATOMS: atom_id res chain seq x y z
N MET A 1 -20.75 4.38 3.23
CA MET A 1 -20.00 4.99 2.12
C MET A 1 -18.85 5.72 2.77
N THR A 2 -17.68 5.10 2.85
CA THR A 2 -16.48 5.73 3.40
C THR A 2 -16.04 6.80 2.42
N ASP A 3 -16.09 8.05 2.85
CA ASP A 3 -15.58 9.21 2.13
C ASP A 3 -14.06 9.06 1.98
N SER A 4 -13.61 8.42 0.90
CA SER A 4 -12.19 8.33 0.56
C SER A 4 -11.71 9.75 0.28
N LYS A 5 -11.09 10.36 1.29
CA LYS A 5 -10.52 11.72 1.18
C LYS A 5 -9.37 11.72 0.19
N ILE A 6 -9.41 12.67 -0.74
CA ILE A 6 -8.44 12.80 -1.82
C ILE A 6 -7.57 14.02 -1.55
N THR A 7 -6.25 13.84 -1.61
CA THR A 7 -5.24 14.90 -1.61
C THR A 7 -4.70 15.05 -3.03
N ILE A 8 -4.67 16.27 -3.56
CA ILE A 8 -4.02 16.59 -4.83
C ILE A 8 -2.68 17.28 -4.56
N CYS A 9 -1.60 16.75 -5.12
CA CYS A 9 -0.26 17.26 -4.98
C CYS A 9 0.00 18.45 -5.92
N LYS A 10 1.17 19.10 -5.80
CA LYS A 10 1.51 20.29 -6.61
C LYS A 10 1.69 20.00 -8.10
N ASP A 11 1.94 18.75 -8.45
CA ASP A 11 2.11 18.22 -9.81
C ASP A 11 0.84 17.55 -10.33
N ASP A 12 -0.32 17.83 -9.72
CA ASP A 12 -1.61 17.18 -9.98
C ASP A 12 -1.65 15.67 -9.68
N THR A 13 -0.62 15.11 -9.01
CA THR A 13 -0.68 13.72 -8.54
C THR A 13 -1.80 13.56 -7.53
N ARG A 14 -2.66 12.57 -7.76
CA ARG A 14 -3.79 12.25 -6.89
C ARG A 14 -3.40 11.18 -5.87
N CYS A 15 -3.62 11.49 -4.60
CA CYS A 15 -3.38 10.62 -3.45
C CYS A 15 -4.68 10.38 -2.68
N ASP A 16 -5.19 9.16 -2.68
CA ASP A 16 -6.43 8.77 -2.01
C ASP A 16 -6.17 8.44 -0.52
N ASN A 17 -7.26 8.25 0.24
CA ASN A 17 -7.25 7.88 1.66
C ASN A 17 -6.47 8.85 2.56
N ASN A 18 -6.51 10.14 2.21
CA ASN A 18 -5.83 11.24 2.92
C ASN A 18 -4.31 11.01 3.07
N SER A 19 -3.70 10.27 2.14
CA SER A 19 -2.25 10.06 2.11
C SER A 19 -1.51 11.37 1.80
N ARG A 20 -0.28 11.48 2.32
CA ARG A 20 0.58 12.65 2.15
C ARG A 20 1.29 12.61 0.80
N CYS A 21 1.38 13.78 0.16
CA CYS A 21 2.25 14.00 -0.99
C CYS A 21 3.70 14.14 -0.51
N MET A 22 4.57 13.22 -0.92
CA MET A 22 6.01 13.30 -0.69
C MET A 22 6.72 13.64 -2.00
N PRO A 23 7.65 14.61 -2.02
CA PRO A 23 8.43 14.90 -3.21
C PRO A 23 9.32 13.70 -3.54
N ASP A 24 9.25 13.24 -4.79
CA ASP A 24 10.10 12.20 -5.33
C ASP A 24 11.55 12.73 -5.40
N GLN A 25 12.39 12.32 -4.45
CA GLN A 25 13.80 12.74 -4.41
C GLN A 25 14.63 12.10 -5.53
N VAL A 26 14.12 11.03 -6.16
CA VAL A 26 14.81 10.31 -7.24
C VAL A 26 14.57 11.02 -8.56
N LYS A 27 13.34 11.47 -8.80
CA LYS A 27 13.00 12.26 -9.98
C LYS A 27 13.24 13.74 -9.73
N LYS A 28 14.34 14.25 -10.28
CA LYS A 28 14.75 15.68 -10.19
C LYS A 28 13.81 16.65 -10.93
N ASP A 29 12.64 16.19 -11.38
CA ASP A 29 11.63 16.97 -12.11
C ASP A 29 10.59 17.62 -11.17
N GLY A 30 10.66 17.36 -9.86
CA GLY A 30 9.71 17.89 -8.89
C GLY A 30 8.42 17.07 -8.81
N SER A 31 8.41 15.84 -9.33
CA SER A 31 7.32 14.88 -9.15
C SER A 31 7.03 14.61 -7.68
N TYR A 32 5.79 14.27 -7.38
CA TYR A 32 5.37 13.77 -6.08
C TYR A 32 4.95 12.30 -6.17
N PHE A 33 5.06 11.58 -5.06
CA PHE A 33 4.45 10.27 -4.86
C PHE A 33 3.60 10.28 -3.60
N CYS A 34 2.64 9.37 -3.53
CA CYS A 34 1.75 9.23 -2.39
C CYS A 34 2.37 8.32 -1.35
N ASP A 35 2.55 8.82 -0.12
CA ASP A 35 3.00 8.00 1.00
C ASP A 35 1.80 7.32 1.66
N CYS A 36 1.54 6.08 1.26
CA CYS A 36 0.42 5.30 1.75
C CYS A 36 0.56 4.89 3.21
N SER A 37 1.77 4.93 3.79
CA SER A 37 1.96 4.69 5.23
C SER A 37 1.33 5.78 6.09
N SER A 38 1.15 6.97 5.51
CA SER A 38 0.49 8.09 6.16
C SER A 38 -1.02 8.17 5.93
N ALA A 39 -1.58 7.25 5.14
CA ALA A 39 -3.01 7.19 4.88
C ALA A 39 -3.78 6.94 6.20
N HIS A 40 -4.92 7.60 6.35
CA HIS A 40 -5.73 7.48 7.56
C HIS A 40 -6.67 6.25 7.45
N GLY A 41 -6.63 5.35 8.44
CA GLY A 41 -7.56 4.24 8.51
C GLY A 41 -7.14 3.12 9.47
N ASN A 42 -8.03 2.15 9.67
CA ASN A 42 -7.75 0.89 10.38
C ASN A 42 -7.21 -0.20 9.41
N THR A 43 -6.54 0.21 8.34
CA THR A 43 -5.95 -0.68 7.33
C THR A 43 -4.75 0.00 6.69
N VAL A 44 -4.01 -0.75 5.88
CA VAL A 44 -2.89 -0.25 5.09
C VAL A 44 -3.32 -0.18 3.63
N TYR A 45 -2.75 0.76 2.90
CA TYR A 45 -3.10 1.01 1.51
C TYR A 45 -1.86 0.92 0.62
N ASN A 46 -2.07 0.56 -0.64
CA ASN A 46 -1.03 0.50 -1.66
C ASN A 46 -1.61 0.94 -3.02
N GLY A 47 -0.75 1.01 -4.02
CA GLY A 47 -1.05 1.59 -5.32
C GLY A 47 -0.41 2.97 -5.48
N ARG A 48 -0.32 3.43 -6.72
CA ARG A 48 0.34 4.72 -7.03
C ARG A 48 -0.35 5.89 -6.36
N SER A 49 -1.65 5.77 -6.14
CA SER A 49 -2.52 6.75 -5.50
C SER A 49 -2.97 6.28 -4.12
N CYS A 50 -2.42 5.21 -3.55
CA CYS A 50 -2.89 4.60 -2.30
C CYS A 50 -4.37 4.18 -2.33
N GLU A 51 -4.85 3.81 -3.50
CA GLU A 51 -6.25 3.54 -3.80
C GLU A 51 -6.72 2.15 -3.31
N PHE A 52 -5.79 1.20 -3.13
CA PHE A 52 -6.11 -0.18 -2.77
C PHE A 52 -5.84 -0.46 -1.30
N SER A 53 -6.87 -0.82 -0.54
CA SER A 53 -6.72 -1.32 0.83
C SER A 53 -6.20 -2.75 0.87
N ALA A 54 -5.51 -3.13 1.94
CA ALA A 54 -5.10 -4.51 2.18
C ALA A 54 -6.31 -5.45 2.19
N THR A 55 -6.22 -6.50 1.39
CA THR A 55 -7.17 -7.60 1.34
C THR A 55 -6.79 -8.70 2.33
N GLU A 56 -5.49 -8.92 2.54
CA GLU A 56 -5.00 -9.88 3.54
C GLU A 56 -3.68 -9.41 4.16
N TYR A 57 -3.52 -9.67 5.46
CA TYR A 57 -2.25 -9.49 6.16
C TYR A 57 -1.55 -10.82 6.27
N CYS A 58 -0.33 -10.88 5.76
CA CYS A 58 0.39 -12.13 5.66
C CYS A 58 1.16 -12.42 6.94
N THR A 59 0.60 -12.18 8.11
CA THR A 59 1.20 -12.51 9.40
C THR A 59 0.48 -13.68 10.05
N GLU A 60 1.14 -14.38 10.96
CA GLU A 60 0.57 -15.57 11.63
C GLU A 60 -0.74 -15.24 12.35
N ASP A 61 -0.81 -14.07 12.99
CA ASP A 61 -1.97 -13.58 13.72
C ASP A 61 -2.98 -12.81 12.86
N LYS A 62 -2.71 -12.67 11.54
CA LYS A 62 -3.48 -11.88 10.58
C LYS A 62 -3.78 -10.44 11.03
N LYS A 63 -2.96 -9.89 11.93
CA LYS A 63 -3.09 -8.49 12.37
C LYS A 63 -2.51 -7.54 11.33
N ILE A 64 -2.90 -6.27 11.45
CA ILE A 64 -2.41 -5.21 10.58
C ILE A 64 -0.89 -5.18 10.59
N SER A 65 -0.30 -5.36 9.41
CA SER A 65 1.13 -5.29 9.17
C SER A 65 1.40 -4.31 8.04
N TYR A 66 2.27 -3.33 8.29
CA TYR A 66 2.70 -2.33 7.31
C TYR A 66 3.81 -2.84 6.38
N SER A 67 4.43 -3.97 6.73
CA SER A 67 5.55 -4.55 5.98
C SER A 67 5.18 -5.83 5.24
N SER A 68 4.03 -6.45 5.55
CA SER A 68 3.65 -7.73 4.95
C SER A 68 2.12 -7.83 4.81
N TYR A 69 1.63 -7.43 3.65
CA TYR A 69 0.22 -7.46 3.31
C TYR A 69 0.03 -7.52 1.79
N CYS A 70 -1.10 -8.04 1.37
CA CYS A 70 -1.50 -8.09 -0.03
C CYS A 70 -2.68 -7.15 -0.29
N THR A 71 -2.71 -6.55 -1.47
CA THR A 71 -3.88 -5.84 -2.00
C THR A 71 -4.38 -6.58 -3.24
N ASN A 72 -5.69 -6.64 -3.44
CA ASN A 72 -6.32 -7.34 -4.58
C ASN A 72 -5.81 -8.78 -4.78
N GLY A 73 -5.52 -9.49 -3.68
CA GLY A 73 -4.97 -10.83 -3.71
C GLY A 73 -4.92 -11.46 -2.33
N VAL A 74 -4.33 -12.66 -2.27
CA VAL A 74 -4.14 -13.42 -1.03
C VAL A 74 -2.66 -13.69 -0.80
N CYS A 75 -2.29 -13.93 0.46
CA CYS A 75 -0.91 -14.23 0.82
C CYS A 75 -0.45 -15.56 0.21
N ALA A 76 0.68 -15.57 -0.49
CA ALA A 76 1.29 -16.81 -0.97
C ALA A 76 1.86 -17.66 0.19
N GLY A 77 2.16 -17.02 1.32
CA GLY A 77 2.58 -17.66 2.55
C GLY A 77 2.52 -16.69 3.74
N VAL A 78 2.75 -17.23 4.94
CA VAL A 78 2.81 -16.44 6.17
C VAL A 78 4.23 -15.87 6.33
N TYR A 79 4.32 -14.56 6.51
CA TYR A 79 5.53 -13.85 6.91
C TYR A 79 5.95 -14.28 8.31
N ASP A 80 7.16 -14.82 8.36
CA ASP A 80 7.87 -15.11 9.59
C ASP A 80 9.11 -14.20 9.66
N PRO A 81 9.13 -13.21 10.58
CA PRO A 81 10.25 -12.29 10.75
C PRO A 81 11.53 -12.98 11.26
N ILE A 82 11.40 -14.17 11.86
CA ILE A 82 12.51 -14.95 12.42
C ILE A 82 13.16 -15.81 11.34
N VAL A 83 12.35 -16.38 10.42
CA VAL A 83 12.84 -17.33 9.41
C VAL A 83 13.32 -16.66 8.13
N SER A 84 12.62 -15.62 7.66
CA SER A 84 12.94 -15.03 6.35
C SER A 84 13.01 -13.51 6.38
N GLY A 85 12.27 -12.84 7.26
CA GLY A 85 12.23 -11.37 7.31
C GLY A 85 11.73 -10.72 6.01
N ILE A 86 11.24 -11.50 5.06
CA ILE A 86 10.85 -11.09 3.71
C ILE A 86 9.41 -11.52 3.48
N HIS A 87 8.60 -10.60 2.95
CA HIS A 87 7.25 -10.91 2.49
C HIS A 87 7.32 -11.97 1.39
N ILE A 88 6.63 -13.10 1.55
CA ILE A 88 6.70 -14.24 0.62
C ILE A 88 6.06 -13.91 -0.75
N GLY A 89 5.24 -12.86 -0.80
CA GLY A 89 4.56 -12.39 -2.00
C GLY A 89 3.06 -12.69 -1.96
N CYS A 90 2.39 -12.21 -3.00
CA CYS A 90 0.94 -12.28 -3.14
C CYS A 90 0.54 -13.13 -4.34
N VAL A 91 -0.53 -13.90 -4.19
CA VAL A 91 -1.26 -14.46 -5.33
C VAL A 91 -2.34 -13.45 -5.72
N CYS A 92 -2.07 -12.69 -6.78
CA CYS A 92 -2.98 -11.65 -7.27
C CYS A 92 -4.26 -12.26 -7.87
N ASN A 93 -5.39 -11.58 -7.65
CA ASN A 93 -6.64 -11.89 -8.33
C ASN A 93 -6.52 -11.65 -9.85
N THR A 94 -7.38 -12.29 -10.63
CA THR A 94 -7.40 -12.14 -12.09
C THR A 94 -7.50 -10.67 -12.51
N GLY A 95 -6.58 -10.22 -13.37
CA GLY A 95 -6.51 -8.85 -13.86
C GLY A 95 -5.61 -7.91 -13.04
N TYR A 96 -5.03 -8.40 -11.93
CA TYR A 96 -4.07 -7.66 -11.11
C TYR A 96 -2.68 -8.28 -11.21
N SER A 97 -1.66 -7.45 -11.06
CA SER A 97 -0.25 -7.85 -11.02
C SER A 97 0.50 -6.94 -10.06
N GLY A 98 1.50 -7.49 -9.36
CA GLY A 98 2.33 -6.78 -8.41
C GLY A 98 3.28 -7.77 -7.73
N ASP A 99 4.22 -7.24 -6.96
CA ASP A 99 5.15 -7.98 -6.11
C ASP A 99 5.03 -7.45 -4.68
#